data_AF-A0ABD3ZR89-F1
#
_entry.id   AF-A0ABD3ZR89-F1
#
_cell.length_a   1.000
_cell.length_b   1.000
_cell.length_c   1.000
_cell.angle_alpha   90.00
_cell.angle_beta   90.00
_cell.angle_gamma   90.00
#
_symmetry.space_group_name_H-M   'P 1'
#
loop_
_entity.id
_entity.type
_entity.pdbx_description
1 polymer ?
#
loop_
_entity_poly.entity_id
_entity_poly.type
_entity_poly.pdbx_seq_one_letter_code
_entity_poly.pdbx_strand_id
1 'polypeptide(L)'
;MEFNFLELQEKRNLISLEIPSKKDYFFDLFQLENSFVSRVDVIQIANTFFMESVQLITNAVSLFEKGYFDSAYYSLRQSLETALTMVYLSDLEGDKREKELLKWKEKSRFPMYKAMIELLEKQMAIFSDVKETMTDYFDEMERTKKHLNKYVHKQGFNTFYVSRNHFLNKKRNKTLIIEEFEFFLERCISAITVFRLCIDPLPVLLMDEEVYSRTEVFMSDAFSSEFIEKYIGINNLENYKRTNIYKDTYDYFIKLEKRLPAVLDVTKNRYIDKRKTDEIISQTHLLRNIEIQAIVIAMMSEKVTRIMLSDFTIESFFTNTKSVREGLGLSSEKYLELQNQDMTVLNFPIDNAFISTINVGGDNFFIEHNQEFDFEEFEEFKTKARNRFNEIVTQ
;
A
#
# COMPACT_ATOMS: atom_id res chain seq x y z
N MET A 1 -30.26 -31.89 -24.51
CA MET A 1 -29.88 -30.54 -24.05
C MET A 1 -31.18 -29.80 -23.83
N GLU A 2 -31.60 -29.60 -22.57
CA GLU A 2 -32.84 -28.87 -22.27
C GLU A 2 -32.67 -27.39 -22.60
N PHE A 3 -33.65 -26.84 -23.30
CA PHE A 3 -33.70 -25.41 -23.60
C PHE A 3 -34.02 -24.63 -22.32
N ASN A 4 -33.04 -23.91 -21.77
CA ASN A 4 -33.25 -23.05 -20.62
C ASN A 4 -33.74 -21.66 -21.08
N PHE A 5 -35.05 -21.49 -21.16
CA PHE A 5 -35.70 -20.23 -21.55
C PHE A 5 -35.30 -19.05 -20.64
N LEU A 6 -35.17 -19.31 -19.33
CA LEU A 6 -34.85 -18.27 -18.35
C LEU A 6 -33.45 -17.71 -18.59
N GLU A 7 -32.46 -18.59 -18.77
CA GLU A 7 -31.09 -18.19 -19.05
C GLU A 7 -30.96 -17.42 -20.38
N LEU A 8 -31.70 -17.85 -21.42
CA LEU A 8 -31.77 -17.12 -22.68
C LEU A 8 -32.34 -15.71 -22.50
N GLN A 9 -33.40 -15.58 -21.71
CA GLN A 9 -34.06 -14.30 -21.47
C GLN A 9 -33.16 -13.33 -20.68
N GLU A 10 -32.45 -13.83 -19.67
CA GLU A 10 -31.50 -13.06 -18.85
C GLU A 10 -30.30 -12.58 -19.68
N LYS A 11 -29.75 -13.44 -20.54
CA LYS A 11 -28.53 -13.15 -21.31
C LYS A 11 -28.80 -12.55 -22.69
N ARG A 12 -30.06 -12.40 -23.10
CA ARG A 12 -30.48 -12.08 -24.48
C ARG A 12 -29.72 -10.93 -25.15
N ASN A 13 -29.40 -9.89 -24.38
CA ASN A 13 -28.71 -8.69 -24.89
C ASN A 13 -27.35 -8.43 -24.23
N LEU A 14 -26.88 -9.36 -23.40
CA LEU A 14 -25.57 -9.28 -22.79
C LEU A 14 -24.52 -9.78 -23.79
N ILE A 15 -23.41 -9.07 -23.87
CA ILE A 15 -22.27 -9.45 -24.70
C ILE A 15 -21.07 -9.49 -23.78
N SER A 16 -20.54 -10.69 -23.55
CA SER A 16 -19.28 -10.85 -22.84
C SER A 16 -18.12 -10.37 -23.69
N LEU A 17 -17.20 -9.66 -23.06
CA LEU A 17 -15.97 -9.14 -23.65
C LEU A 17 -14.83 -9.47 -22.68
N GLU A 18 -13.63 -9.75 -23.17
CA GLU A 18 -12.46 -9.95 -22.31
C GLU A 18 -11.59 -8.70 -22.40
N ILE A 19 -11.09 -8.22 -21.26
CA ILE A 19 -10.17 -7.09 -21.20
C ILE A 19 -8.75 -7.66 -21.28
N PRO A 20 -7.99 -7.40 -22.37
CA PRO A 20 -6.66 -7.99 -22.54
C PRO A 20 -5.69 -7.62 -21.41
N SER A 21 -5.72 -6.36 -20.96
CA SER A 21 -4.79 -5.80 -19.96
C SER A 21 -5.28 -5.95 -18.52
N LYS A 22 -6.26 -6.84 -18.27
CA LYS A 22 -6.90 -7.00 -16.96
C LYS A 22 -5.92 -7.25 -15.81
N LYS A 23 -4.90 -8.08 -16.05
CA LYS A 23 -3.89 -8.40 -15.03
C LYS A 23 -3.10 -7.16 -14.62
N ASP A 24 -2.72 -6.34 -15.60
CA ASP A 24 -1.96 -5.13 -15.36
C ASP A 24 -2.78 -4.15 -14.53
N TYR A 25 -4.07 -3.97 -14.84
CA TYR A 25 -4.96 -3.15 -14.02
C TYR A 25 -5.10 -3.64 -12.58
N PHE A 26 -5.13 -4.94 -12.33
CA PHE A 26 -5.20 -5.46 -10.97
C PHE A 26 -3.88 -5.29 -10.21
N PHE A 27 -2.74 -5.39 -10.90
CA PHE A 27 -1.45 -5.04 -10.31
C PHE A 27 -1.35 -3.54 -9.99
N ASP A 28 -1.87 -2.69 -10.87
CA ASP A 28 -1.93 -1.24 -10.65
C ASP A 28 -2.84 -0.88 -9.47
N LEU A 29 -4.01 -1.53 -9.35
CA LEU A 29 -4.90 -1.36 -8.20
C LEU A 29 -4.25 -1.84 -6.89
N PHE A 30 -3.46 -2.91 -6.93
CA PHE A 30 -2.71 -3.38 -5.77
C PHE A 30 -1.70 -2.34 -5.26
N GLN A 31 -1.12 -1.51 -6.13
CA GLN A 31 -0.28 -0.39 -5.67
C GLN A 31 -1.09 0.65 -4.89
N LEU A 32 -2.34 0.95 -5.31
CA LEU A 32 -3.22 1.82 -4.54
C LEU A 32 -3.58 1.22 -3.18
N GLU A 33 -3.82 -0.09 -3.12
CA GLU A 33 -4.10 -0.79 -1.86
C GLU A 33 -2.90 -0.73 -0.89
N ASN A 34 -1.66 -0.87 -1.37
CA ASN A 34 -0.47 -0.79 -0.50
C ASN A 34 -0.01 0.65 -0.21
N SER A 35 -0.62 1.66 -0.83
CA SER A 35 -0.31 3.08 -0.59
C SER A 35 -1.09 3.67 0.62
N PHE A 36 -1.07 2.99 1.77
CA PHE A 36 -1.91 3.32 2.92
C PHE A 36 -1.80 4.78 3.38
N VAL A 37 -2.94 5.39 3.71
CA VAL A 37 -3.01 6.68 4.42
C VAL A 37 -2.31 6.54 5.76
N SER A 38 -1.21 7.27 5.94
CA SER A 38 -0.45 7.26 7.20
C SER A 38 -0.85 8.40 8.14
N ARG A 39 -1.72 9.32 7.67
CA ARG A 39 -2.26 10.42 8.46
C ARG A 39 -3.17 9.91 9.60
N VAL A 40 -2.67 9.97 10.83
CA VAL A 40 -3.25 9.31 12.03
C VAL A 40 -4.70 9.72 12.32
N ASP A 41 -5.07 10.98 12.15
CA ASP A 41 -6.42 11.47 12.47
C ASP A 41 -7.52 10.98 11.50
N VAL A 42 -7.14 10.41 10.35
CA VAL A 42 -8.07 9.85 9.36
C VAL A 42 -7.72 8.44 8.91
N ILE A 43 -6.68 7.82 9.47
CA ILE A 43 -6.06 6.60 8.97
C ILE A 43 -7.07 5.48 8.68
N GLN A 44 -7.92 5.15 9.66
CA GLN A 44 -8.86 4.04 9.52
C GLN A 44 -9.93 4.33 8.47
N ILE A 45 -10.53 5.52 8.53
CA ILE A 45 -11.61 5.89 7.61
C ILE A 45 -11.08 6.07 6.19
N ALA A 46 -9.94 6.75 6.02
CA ALA A 46 -9.41 7.06 4.71
C ALA A 46 -9.03 5.81 3.93
N ASN A 47 -8.33 4.88 4.56
CA ASN A 47 -8.02 3.61 3.94
C ASN A 47 -9.29 2.82 3.58
N THR A 48 -10.32 2.83 4.43
CA THR A 48 -11.59 2.15 4.12
C THR A 48 -12.25 2.72 2.84
N PHE A 49 -12.31 4.03 2.69
CA PHE A 49 -12.91 4.66 1.50
C PHE A 49 -12.09 4.42 0.22
N PHE A 50 -10.76 4.46 0.30
CA PHE A 50 -9.92 4.16 -0.86
C PHE A 50 -9.99 2.69 -1.25
N MET A 51 -9.99 1.76 -0.28
CA MET A 51 -10.17 0.32 -0.54
C MET A 51 -11.54 0.03 -1.17
N GLU A 52 -12.61 0.67 -0.69
CA GLU A 52 -13.92 0.56 -1.33
C GLU A 52 -13.91 1.11 -2.76
N SER A 53 -13.19 2.21 -3.00
CA SER A 53 -13.05 2.78 -4.34
C SER A 53 -12.29 1.85 -5.28
N VAL A 54 -11.23 1.20 -4.80
CA VAL A 54 -10.50 0.15 -5.54
C VAL A 54 -11.40 -1.05 -5.82
N GLN A 55 -12.14 -1.54 -4.82
CA GLN A 55 -13.07 -2.65 -4.98
C GLN A 55 -14.16 -2.35 -6.02
N LEU A 56 -14.68 -1.12 -6.05
CA LEU A 56 -15.64 -0.67 -7.08
C LEU A 56 -15.02 -0.70 -8.49
N ILE A 57 -13.74 -0.37 -8.65
CA ILE A 57 -13.05 -0.52 -9.93
C ILE A 57 -12.87 -2.00 -10.30
N THR A 58 -12.43 -2.84 -9.36
CA THR A 58 -12.31 -4.30 -9.56
C THR A 58 -13.66 -4.92 -9.98
N ASN A 59 -14.74 -4.49 -9.33
CA ASN A 59 -16.10 -4.88 -9.68
C ASN A 59 -16.49 -4.41 -11.08
N ALA A 60 -16.11 -3.18 -11.47
CA ALA A 60 -16.39 -2.63 -12.79
C ALA A 60 -15.80 -3.51 -13.90
N VAL A 61 -14.55 -3.97 -13.75
CA VAL A 61 -13.88 -4.88 -14.68
C VAL A 61 -14.68 -6.19 -14.82
N SER A 62 -15.04 -6.83 -13.70
CA SER A 62 -15.83 -8.08 -13.71
C SER A 62 -17.22 -7.91 -14.33
N LEU A 63 -17.91 -6.81 -14.02
CA LEU A 63 -19.23 -6.48 -14.57
C LEU A 63 -19.14 -6.22 -16.07
N PHE A 64 -18.09 -5.51 -16.52
CA PHE A 64 -17.86 -5.23 -17.92
C PHE A 64 -17.66 -6.53 -18.71
N GLU A 65 -16.82 -7.45 -18.22
CA GLU A 65 -16.56 -8.71 -18.92
C GLU A 65 -17.78 -9.62 -19.00
N LYS A 66 -18.66 -9.56 -17.99
CA LYS A 66 -19.96 -10.24 -17.99
C LYS A 66 -20.98 -9.59 -18.93
N GLY A 67 -20.68 -8.43 -19.49
CA GLY A 67 -21.54 -7.68 -20.39
C GLY A 67 -22.51 -6.73 -19.69
N TYR A 68 -22.40 -6.51 -18.37
CA TYR A 68 -23.18 -5.52 -17.61
C TYR A 68 -22.54 -4.13 -17.69
N PHE A 69 -22.42 -3.60 -18.92
CA PHE A 69 -21.70 -2.37 -19.20
C PHE A 69 -22.18 -1.15 -18.40
N ASP A 70 -23.49 -0.93 -18.21
CA ASP A 70 -23.95 0.20 -17.38
C ASP A 70 -23.59 0.07 -15.91
N SER A 71 -23.74 -1.12 -15.33
CA SER A 71 -23.28 -1.40 -13.98
C SER A 71 -21.78 -1.18 -13.85
N ALA A 72 -21.00 -1.58 -14.86
CA ALA A 72 -19.56 -1.33 -14.90
C ALA A 72 -19.22 0.18 -14.90
N TYR A 73 -19.81 0.97 -15.81
CA TYR A 73 -19.60 2.43 -15.85
C TYR A 73 -20.14 3.13 -14.59
N TYR A 74 -21.24 2.64 -14.02
CA TYR A 74 -21.76 3.17 -12.76
C TYR A 74 -20.79 2.92 -11.61
N SER A 75 -20.20 1.72 -11.56
CA SER A 75 -19.19 1.36 -10.55
C SER A 75 -17.94 2.23 -10.66
N LEU A 76 -17.47 2.52 -11.89
CA LEU A 76 -16.40 3.49 -12.13
C LEU A 76 -16.78 4.91 -11.66
N ARG A 77 -18.01 5.36 -11.93
CA ARG A 77 -18.48 6.67 -11.46
C ARG A 77 -18.55 6.72 -9.94
N GLN A 78 -18.99 5.64 -9.31
CA GLN A 78 -19.15 5.54 -7.87
C GLN A 78 -17.79 5.52 -7.16
N SER A 79 -16.76 4.89 -7.73
CA SER A 79 -15.41 4.91 -7.13
C SER A 79 -14.86 6.34 -7.01
N LEU A 80 -15.11 7.19 -8.00
CA LEU A 80 -14.77 8.62 -7.94
C LEU A 80 -15.52 9.36 -6.82
N GLU A 81 -16.81 9.08 -6.65
CA GLU A 81 -17.65 9.71 -5.62
C GLU A 81 -17.25 9.28 -4.21
N THR A 82 -16.92 8.01 -4.03
CA THR A 82 -16.41 7.44 -2.77
C THR A 82 -15.07 8.06 -2.39
N ALA A 83 -14.09 8.05 -3.30
CA ALA A 83 -12.77 8.65 -3.04
C ALA A 83 -12.86 10.15 -2.74
N LEU A 84 -13.66 10.91 -3.50
CA LEU A 84 -13.84 12.35 -3.26
C LEU A 84 -14.50 12.64 -1.91
N THR A 85 -15.45 11.79 -1.48
CA THR A 85 -16.08 11.93 -0.16
C THR A 85 -15.03 11.88 0.94
N MET A 86 -14.01 11.02 0.80
CA MET A 86 -12.93 10.96 1.76
C MET A 86 -12.04 12.20 1.73
N VAL A 87 -11.71 12.74 0.54
CA VAL A 87 -10.98 14.02 0.45
C VAL A 87 -11.75 15.14 1.17
N TYR A 88 -13.05 15.24 0.92
CA TYR A 88 -13.92 16.18 1.60
C TYR A 88 -13.91 16.02 3.12
N LEU A 89 -14.05 14.79 3.62
CA LEU A 89 -14.07 14.52 5.07
C LEU A 89 -12.70 14.74 5.72
N SER A 90 -11.58 14.39 5.06
CA SER A 90 -10.24 14.52 5.64
C SER A 90 -9.80 15.95 5.85
N ASP A 91 -10.33 16.85 5.02
CA ASP A 91 -9.93 18.25 5.03
C ASP A 91 -10.74 19.02 6.11
N LEU A 92 -11.88 18.48 6.57
CA LEU A 92 -12.59 19.00 7.75
C LEU A 92 -11.82 18.69 9.04
N GLU A 93 -11.83 19.60 10.02
CA GLU A 93 -11.13 19.43 11.31
C GLU A 93 -12.08 19.11 12.47
N GLY A 94 -11.60 18.28 13.42
CA GLY A 94 -12.23 18.01 14.72
C GLY A 94 -13.73 17.70 14.66
N ASP A 95 -14.51 18.39 15.52
CA ASP A 95 -15.96 18.24 15.64
C ASP A 95 -16.73 18.36 14.31
N LYS A 96 -16.23 19.15 13.35
CA LYS A 96 -16.90 19.32 12.06
C LYS A 96 -16.83 18.02 11.25
N ARG A 97 -15.66 17.38 11.23
CA ARG A 97 -15.47 16.09 10.56
C ARG A 97 -16.35 15.02 11.19
N GLU A 98 -16.38 14.94 12.51
CA GLU A 98 -17.18 13.95 13.22
C GLU A 98 -18.68 14.10 12.91
N LYS A 99 -19.19 15.34 12.91
CA LYS A 99 -20.59 15.63 12.58
C LYS A 99 -20.94 15.27 11.14
N GLU A 100 -20.09 15.64 10.18
CA GLU A 100 -20.34 15.29 8.77
C GLU A 100 -20.20 13.79 8.51
N LEU A 101 -19.23 13.12 9.14
CA LEU A 101 -19.09 11.67 9.07
C LEU A 101 -20.31 10.96 9.68
N LEU A 102 -20.85 11.47 10.79
CA LEU A 102 -22.07 10.92 11.39
C LEU A 102 -23.26 11.03 10.42
N LYS A 103 -23.45 12.19 9.79
CA LYS A 103 -24.50 12.35 8.76
C LYS A 103 -24.33 11.35 7.62
N TRP A 104 -23.11 11.13 7.16
CA TRP A 104 -22.83 10.13 6.13
C TRP A 104 -23.18 8.71 6.60
N LYS A 105 -22.76 8.32 7.81
CA LYS A 105 -23.06 7.01 8.41
C LYS A 105 -24.55 6.75 8.59
N GLU A 106 -25.30 7.78 8.99
CA GLU A 106 -26.76 7.75 9.17
C GLU A 106 -27.53 7.79 7.84
N LYS A 107 -26.83 7.93 6.70
CA LYS A 107 -27.43 8.10 5.37
C LYS A 107 -28.35 9.32 5.31
N SER A 108 -28.02 10.34 6.12
CA SER A 108 -28.68 11.64 6.13
C SER A 108 -28.34 12.43 4.86
N ARG A 109 -28.96 13.61 4.70
CA ARG A 109 -28.63 14.51 3.58
C ARG A 109 -27.14 14.85 3.62
N PHE A 110 -26.41 14.43 2.59
CA PHE A 110 -24.98 14.61 2.43
C PHE A 110 -24.68 15.29 1.08
N PRO A 111 -23.63 16.13 0.96
CA PRO A 111 -23.29 16.77 -0.30
C PRO A 111 -22.96 15.74 -1.39
N MET A 112 -23.57 15.92 -2.57
CA MET A 112 -23.23 15.17 -3.78
C MET A 112 -21.90 15.68 -4.36
N TYR A 113 -21.28 14.93 -5.27
CA TYR A 113 -19.96 15.25 -5.85
C TYR A 113 -19.77 16.73 -6.19
N LYS A 114 -20.67 17.33 -6.99
CA LYS A 114 -20.52 18.72 -7.43
C LYS A 114 -20.50 19.69 -6.25
N ALA A 115 -21.36 19.46 -5.26
CA ALA A 115 -21.38 20.27 -4.05
C ALA A 115 -20.12 20.07 -3.20
N MET A 116 -19.59 18.85 -3.11
CA MET A 116 -18.31 18.59 -2.43
C MET A 116 -17.16 19.33 -3.09
N ILE A 117 -17.06 19.30 -4.42
CA ILE A 117 -16.04 20.06 -5.17
C ILE A 117 -16.16 21.56 -4.90
N GLU A 118 -17.37 22.13 -4.99
CA GLU A 118 -17.58 23.56 -4.72
C GLU A 118 -17.21 23.95 -3.29
N LEU A 119 -17.41 23.05 -2.32
CA LEU A 119 -16.99 23.28 -0.93
C LEU A 119 -15.48 23.19 -0.78
N LEU A 120 -14.86 22.16 -1.36
CA LEU A 120 -13.41 21.96 -1.36
C LEU A 120 -12.68 23.17 -1.95
N GLU A 121 -13.15 23.70 -3.09
CA GLU A 121 -12.56 24.88 -3.74
C GLU A 121 -12.70 26.18 -2.93
N LYS A 122 -13.79 26.34 -2.17
CA LYS A 122 -14.08 27.59 -1.47
C LYS A 122 -13.48 27.68 -0.09
N GLN A 123 -13.35 26.54 0.58
CA GLN A 123 -13.14 26.50 2.03
C GLN A 123 -11.87 25.75 2.42
N MET A 124 -11.23 25.03 1.48
CA MET A 124 -10.28 23.99 1.84
C MET A 124 -8.94 24.17 1.12
N ALA A 125 -7.91 24.50 1.90
CA ALA A 125 -6.64 25.00 1.39
C ALA A 125 -5.87 23.93 0.59
N ILE A 126 -5.90 22.66 1.02
CA ILE A 126 -5.09 21.60 0.40
C ILE A 126 -5.65 21.24 -0.98
N PHE A 127 -6.94 20.90 -1.07
CA PHE A 127 -7.52 20.53 -2.35
C PHE A 127 -7.46 21.69 -3.36
N SER A 128 -7.71 22.94 -2.92
CA SER A 128 -7.63 24.10 -3.80
C SER A 128 -6.22 24.29 -4.35
N ASP A 129 -5.19 24.21 -3.49
CA ASP A 129 -3.78 24.33 -3.91
C ASP A 129 -3.37 23.23 -4.92
N VAL A 130 -3.75 21.98 -4.65
CA VAL A 130 -3.49 20.85 -5.56
C VAL A 130 -4.21 21.08 -6.89
N LYS A 131 -5.48 21.50 -6.85
CA LYS A 131 -6.27 21.75 -8.05
C LYS A 131 -5.72 22.89 -8.90
N GLU A 132 -5.35 24.01 -8.28
CA GLU A 132 -4.78 25.17 -8.97
C GLU A 132 -3.43 24.83 -9.59
N THR A 133 -2.59 24.11 -8.84
CA THR A 133 -1.26 23.72 -9.32
C THR A 133 -1.33 22.69 -10.45
N MET A 134 -2.30 21.78 -10.41
CA MET A 134 -2.53 20.74 -11.42
C MET A 134 -3.74 21.04 -12.33
N THR A 135 -3.93 22.30 -12.72
CA THR A 135 -5.15 22.74 -13.45
C THR A 135 -5.49 21.88 -14.66
N ASP A 136 -4.52 21.60 -15.55
CA ASP A 136 -4.74 20.80 -16.77
C ASP A 136 -5.25 19.39 -16.47
N TYR A 137 -4.75 18.77 -15.40
CA TYR A 137 -5.18 17.47 -14.94
C TYR A 137 -6.64 17.48 -14.50
N PHE A 138 -7.04 18.45 -13.66
CA PHE A 138 -8.42 18.55 -13.18
C PHE A 138 -9.41 18.91 -14.30
N ASP A 139 -8.99 19.69 -15.29
CA ASP A 139 -9.79 19.97 -16.48
C ASP A 139 -10.01 18.72 -17.35
N GLU A 140 -8.99 17.88 -17.50
CA GLU A 140 -9.14 16.56 -18.14
C GLU A 140 -10.06 15.63 -17.33
N MET A 141 -9.88 15.57 -16.01
CA MET A 141 -10.72 14.76 -15.12
C MET A 141 -12.19 15.15 -15.21
N GLU A 142 -12.51 16.45 -15.21
CA GLU A 142 -13.89 16.93 -15.30
C GLU A 142 -14.51 16.62 -16.68
N ARG A 143 -13.73 16.75 -17.77
CA ARG A 143 -14.16 16.33 -19.11
C ARG A 143 -14.45 14.84 -19.16
N THR A 144 -13.57 14.03 -18.59
CA THR A 144 -13.71 12.57 -18.53
C THR A 144 -14.96 12.19 -17.74
N LYS A 145 -15.18 12.80 -16.57
CA LYS A 145 -16.36 12.55 -15.76
C LYS A 145 -17.66 12.90 -16.49
N LYS A 146 -17.70 14.05 -17.16
CA LYS A 146 -18.86 14.44 -18.00
C LYS A 146 -19.12 13.41 -19.10
N HIS A 147 -18.07 12.83 -19.68
CA HIS A 147 -18.19 11.77 -20.66
C HIS A 147 -18.71 10.47 -20.03
N LEU A 148 -18.15 10.04 -18.90
CA LEU A 148 -18.60 8.84 -18.17
C LEU A 148 -20.09 8.92 -17.79
N ASN A 149 -20.57 10.10 -17.39
CA ASN A 149 -21.99 10.33 -17.08
C ASN A 149 -22.92 10.01 -18.25
N LYS A 150 -22.47 10.17 -19.51
CA LYS A 150 -23.28 9.83 -20.69
C LYS A 150 -23.58 8.32 -20.72
N TYR A 151 -22.63 7.48 -20.31
CA TYR A 151 -22.80 6.03 -20.24
C TYR A 151 -23.77 5.62 -19.13
N VAL A 152 -23.62 6.21 -17.95
CA VAL A 152 -24.48 5.96 -16.79
C VAL A 152 -25.92 6.39 -17.06
N HIS A 153 -26.13 7.53 -17.73
CA HIS A 153 -27.46 8.03 -18.08
C HIS A 153 -27.98 7.50 -19.43
N LYS A 154 -27.30 6.51 -20.02
CA LYS A 154 -27.70 5.86 -21.28
C LYS A 154 -27.94 6.87 -22.43
N GLN A 155 -27.10 7.89 -22.54
CA GLN A 155 -27.21 8.89 -23.60
C GLN A 155 -26.57 8.37 -24.90
N GLY A 156 -27.38 8.23 -25.94
CA GLY A 156 -26.94 7.74 -27.26
C GLY A 156 -27.16 6.22 -27.43
N PHE A 157 -27.52 5.80 -28.65
CA PHE A 157 -27.84 4.41 -28.95
C PHE A 157 -26.69 3.43 -28.72
N ASN A 158 -25.44 3.91 -28.78
CA ASN A 158 -24.27 3.10 -28.44
C ASN A 158 -24.26 2.63 -26.99
N THR A 159 -25.03 3.22 -26.08
CA THR A 159 -25.11 2.84 -24.66
C THR A 159 -26.19 1.79 -24.35
N PHE A 160 -27.09 1.51 -25.29
CA PHE A 160 -28.22 0.60 -25.11
C PHE A 160 -27.84 -0.85 -25.44
N TYR A 161 -28.23 -1.78 -24.56
CA TYR A 161 -28.05 -3.22 -24.77
C TYR A 161 -28.70 -3.73 -26.06
N VAL A 162 -29.97 -3.35 -26.28
CA VAL A 162 -30.76 -3.78 -27.43
C VAL A 162 -30.16 -3.27 -28.74
N SER A 163 -29.67 -2.02 -28.74
CA SER A 163 -29.05 -1.43 -29.94
C SER A 163 -27.72 -2.10 -30.28
N ARG A 164 -26.88 -2.39 -29.28
CA ARG A 164 -25.59 -3.07 -29.46
C ARG A 164 -25.77 -4.48 -30.06
N ASN A 165 -26.80 -5.21 -29.65
CA ASN A 165 -27.06 -6.57 -30.15
C ASN A 165 -27.96 -6.64 -31.39
N HIS A 166 -28.38 -5.49 -31.94
CA HIS A 166 -29.24 -5.45 -33.12
C HIS A 166 -28.52 -6.02 -34.35
N PHE A 167 -29.22 -6.77 -35.21
CA PHE A 167 -28.61 -7.45 -36.35
C PHE A 167 -27.93 -6.49 -37.35
N LEU A 168 -28.45 -5.27 -37.49
CA LEU A 168 -27.84 -4.19 -38.30
C LEU A 168 -26.53 -3.64 -37.71
N ASN A 169 -26.30 -3.84 -36.40
CA ASN A 169 -25.14 -3.33 -35.67
C ASN A 169 -24.10 -4.41 -35.34
N LYS A 170 -24.28 -5.66 -35.82
CA LYS A 170 -23.39 -6.80 -35.54
C LYS A 170 -21.94 -6.62 -35.98
N LYS A 171 -21.66 -5.67 -36.88
CA LYS A 171 -20.30 -5.32 -37.35
C LYS A 171 -19.59 -4.29 -36.46
N ARG A 172 -20.18 -3.86 -35.33
CA ARG A 172 -19.51 -2.91 -34.43
C ARG A 172 -18.22 -3.51 -33.91
N ASN A 173 -17.16 -2.71 -33.98
CA ASN A 173 -15.85 -3.10 -33.50
C ASN A 173 -15.88 -3.21 -31.97
N LYS A 174 -15.79 -4.44 -31.45
CA LYS A 174 -15.76 -4.73 -30.02
C LYS A 174 -14.52 -4.13 -29.36
N THR A 175 -13.42 -4.01 -30.09
CA THR A 175 -12.17 -3.40 -29.62
C THR A 175 -12.41 -1.96 -29.18
N LEU A 176 -13.17 -1.16 -29.95
CA LEU A 176 -13.50 0.22 -29.55
C LEU A 176 -14.28 0.30 -28.23
N ILE A 177 -15.10 -0.70 -27.93
CA ILE A 177 -15.87 -0.74 -26.66
C ILE A 177 -14.94 -1.06 -25.49
N ILE A 178 -13.98 -1.97 -25.71
CA ILE A 178 -12.97 -2.34 -24.72
C ILE A 178 -12.05 -1.14 -24.48
N GLU A 179 -11.46 -0.57 -25.52
CA GLU A 179 -10.58 0.61 -25.45
C GLU A 179 -11.25 1.80 -24.76
N GLU A 180 -12.54 2.04 -25.04
CA GLU A 180 -13.30 3.09 -24.38
C GLU A 180 -13.52 2.80 -22.89
N PHE A 181 -13.79 1.56 -22.51
CA PHE A 181 -13.89 1.19 -21.10
C PHE A 181 -12.55 1.27 -20.38
N GLU A 182 -11.48 0.76 -20.99
CA GLU A 182 -10.10 0.86 -20.50
C GLU A 182 -9.69 2.33 -20.30
N PHE A 183 -10.05 3.22 -21.22
CA PHE A 183 -9.85 4.65 -21.05
C PHE A 183 -10.52 5.18 -19.77
N PHE A 184 -11.80 4.89 -19.52
CA PHE A 184 -12.46 5.35 -18.29
C PHE A 184 -11.91 4.69 -17.03
N LEU A 185 -11.57 3.40 -17.12
CA LEU A 185 -10.95 2.64 -16.06
C LEU A 185 -9.65 3.30 -15.60
N GLU A 186 -8.74 3.58 -16.54
CA GLU A 186 -7.47 4.23 -16.27
C GLU A 186 -7.64 5.62 -15.67
N ARG A 187 -8.60 6.40 -16.18
CA ARG A 187 -8.88 7.73 -15.64
C ARG A 187 -9.48 7.69 -14.24
N CYS A 188 -10.19 6.62 -13.87
CA CYS A 188 -10.67 6.47 -12.50
C CYS A 188 -9.53 6.08 -11.54
N ILE A 189 -8.62 5.19 -11.96
CA ILE A 189 -7.41 4.85 -11.18
C ILE A 189 -6.56 6.11 -10.95
N SER A 190 -6.34 6.87 -12.03
CA SER A 190 -5.68 8.18 -12.01
C SER A 190 -6.31 9.16 -11.01
N ALA A 191 -7.62 9.38 -11.10
CA ALA A 191 -8.34 10.30 -10.20
C ALA A 191 -8.24 9.88 -8.72
N ILE A 192 -8.42 8.59 -8.42
CA ILE A 192 -8.28 8.08 -7.05
C ILE A 192 -6.86 8.30 -6.53
N THR A 193 -5.84 8.09 -7.38
CA THR A 193 -4.44 8.35 -7.04
C THR A 193 -4.24 9.81 -6.63
N VAL A 194 -4.73 10.77 -7.42
CA VAL A 194 -4.59 12.19 -7.07
C VAL A 194 -5.41 12.56 -5.84
N PHE A 195 -6.61 12.03 -5.67
CA PHE A 195 -7.40 12.23 -4.44
C PHE A 195 -6.70 11.67 -3.19
N ARG A 196 -6.01 10.53 -3.32
CA ARG A 196 -5.16 9.97 -2.27
C ARG A 196 -4.03 10.93 -1.90
N LEU A 197 -3.38 11.49 -2.91
CA LEU A 197 -2.29 12.46 -2.77
C LEU A 197 -2.73 13.83 -2.22
N CYS A 198 -4.02 14.19 -2.31
CA CYS A 198 -4.57 15.35 -1.60
C CYS A 198 -4.64 15.14 -0.07
N ILE A 199 -4.55 13.89 0.40
CA ILE A 199 -4.63 13.57 1.83
C ILE A 199 -3.24 13.28 2.41
N ASP A 200 -2.39 12.65 1.61
CA ASP A 200 -1.07 12.18 2.05
C ASP A 200 -0.11 12.10 0.86
N PRO A 201 0.99 12.87 0.86
CA PRO A 201 1.96 12.89 -0.23
C PRO A 201 2.96 11.72 -0.18
N LEU A 202 2.93 10.87 0.86
CA LEU A 202 3.95 9.83 1.08
C LEU A 202 4.22 8.91 -0.12
N PRO A 203 3.22 8.38 -0.85
CA PRO A 203 3.51 7.48 -1.96
C PRO A 203 4.41 8.07 -3.05
N VAL A 204 4.37 9.39 -3.24
CA VAL A 204 5.27 10.10 -4.18
C VAL A 204 6.58 10.51 -3.49
N LEU A 205 6.52 10.98 -2.24
CA LEU A 205 7.72 11.35 -1.49
C LEU A 205 8.69 10.19 -1.29
N LEU A 206 8.16 9.00 -1.02
CA LEU A 206 8.95 7.79 -0.79
C LEU A 206 9.65 7.28 -2.06
N MET A 207 9.30 7.82 -3.24
CA MET A 207 10.05 7.57 -4.47
C MET A 207 11.39 8.32 -4.51
N ASP A 208 11.52 9.41 -3.74
CA ASP A 208 12.75 10.19 -3.65
C ASP A 208 13.71 9.51 -2.66
N GLU A 209 14.86 9.02 -3.14
CA GLU A 209 15.86 8.34 -2.31
C GLU A 209 16.34 9.21 -1.13
N GLU A 210 16.39 10.53 -1.33
CA GLU A 210 16.82 11.47 -0.29
C GLU A 210 15.80 11.55 0.85
N VAL A 211 14.50 11.52 0.53
CA VAL A 211 13.44 11.43 1.53
C VAL A 211 13.37 10.03 2.12
N TYR A 212 13.42 9.00 1.29
CA TYR A 212 13.33 7.60 1.71
C TYR A 212 14.39 7.26 2.77
N SER A 213 15.63 7.72 2.57
CA SER A 213 16.74 7.51 3.52
C SER A 213 16.62 8.29 4.84
N ARG A 214 15.70 9.25 4.93
CA ARG A 214 15.45 10.06 6.14
C ARG A 214 14.20 9.63 6.90
N THR A 215 13.40 8.72 6.33
CA THR A 215 12.12 8.27 6.90
C THR A 215 12.21 6.93 7.64
N GLU A 216 11.31 6.75 8.60
CA GLU A 216 11.01 5.44 9.19
C GLU A 216 10.20 4.56 8.23
N VAL A 217 9.97 3.29 8.59
CA VAL A 217 9.05 2.43 7.85
C VAL A 217 7.62 2.94 8.03
N PHE A 218 6.97 3.32 6.93
CA PHE A 218 5.55 3.64 6.90
C PHE A 218 4.74 2.42 6.44
N MET A 219 3.44 2.44 6.70
CA MET A 219 2.52 1.47 6.10
C MET A 219 2.23 1.78 4.62
N SER A 220 2.62 2.97 4.14
CA SER A 220 2.51 3.35 2.74
C SER A 220 3.76 2.92 1.98
N ASP A 221 3.54 2.19 0.89
CA ASP A 221 4.57 2.00 -0.12
C ASP A 221 4.67 3.20 -1.06
N ALA A 222 5.83 3.32 -1.71
CA ALA A 222 6.02 4.24 -2.82
C ALA A 222 5.30 3.72 -4.07
N PHE A 223 4.80 4.64 -4.91
CA PHE A 223 4.35 4.26 -6.24
C PHE A 223 5.55 3.91 -7.14
N SER A 224 5.39 2.90 -8.00
CA SER A 224 6.37 2.64 -9.05
C SER A 224 6.42 3.78 -10.07
N SER A 225 7.59 3.95 -10.72
CA SER A 225 7.73 4.97 -11.77
C SER A 225 6.77 4.71 -12.94
N GLU A 226 6.55 3.44 -13.29
CA GLU A 226 5.63 3.00 -14.34
C GLU A 226 4.18 3.38 -13.99
N PHE A 227 3.77 3.19 -12.74
CA PHE A 227 2.45 3.58 -12.28
C PHE A 227 2.23 5.10 -12.37
N ILE A 228 3.22 5.88 -11.94
CA ILE A 228 3.16 7.35 -12.00
C ILE A 228 3.10 7.83 -13.46
N GLU A 229 3.94 7.28 -14.34
CA GLU A 229 3.94 7.65 -15.74
C GLU A 229 2.58 7.35 -16.41
N LYS A 230 2.01 6.18 -16.11
CA LYS A 230 0.73 5.73 -16.67
C LYS A 230 -0.46 6.57 -16.17
N TYR A 231 -0.54 6.82 -14.87
CA TYR A 231 -1.77 7.35 -14.26
C TYR A 231 -1.73 8.83 -13.93
N ILE A 232 -0.56 9.40 -13.63
CA ILE A 232 -0.43 10.82 -13.34
C ILE A 232 0.20 11.53 -14.53
N GLY A 233 1.25 10.94 -15.09
CA GLY A 233 2.11 11.55 -16.11
C GLY A 233 3.15 12.48 -15.48
N ILE A 234 4.36 12.48 -16.05
CA ILE A 234 5.53 13.19 -15.47
C ILE A 234 5.27 14.70 -15.33
N ASN A 235 4.61 15.34 -16.31
CA ASN A 235 4.32 16.77 -16.22
C ASN A 235 3.38 17.11 -15.04
N ASN A 236 2.35 16.27 -14.81
CA ASN A 236 1.43 16.46 -13.71
C ASN A 236 2.09 16.13 -12.37
N LEU A 237 2.99 15.15 -12.33
CA LEU A 237 3.81 14.87 -11.14
C LEU A 237 4.66 16.08 -10.76
N GLU A 238 5.34 16.70 -11.73
CA GLU A 238 6.17 17.89 -11.48
C GLU A 238 5.33 19.09 -11.05
N ASN A 239 4.08 19.19 -11.52
CA ASN A 239 3.13 20.15 -10.98
C ASN A 239 2.73 19.77 -9.53
N TYR A 240 2.39 18.52 -9.25
CA TYR A 240 2.05 18.07 -7.90
C TYR A 240 3.16 18.36 -6.87
N LYS A 241 4.42 18.16 -7.24
CA LYS A 241 5.58 18.50 -6.39
C LYS A 241 5.69 19.99 -6.03
N ARG A 242 4.95 20.87 -6.73
CA ARG A 242 4.90 22.31 -6.43
C ARG A 242 3.83 22.68 -5.40
N THR A 243 2.95 21.75 -5.03
CA THR A 243 1.90 21.96 -4.03
C THR A 243 2.50 22.12 -2.63
N ASN A 244 1.78 22.80 -1.75
CA ASN A 244 2.21 23.04 -0.37
C ASN A 244 2.25 21.72 0.42
N ILE A 245 1.24 20.85 0.25
CA ILE A 245 1.22 19.54 0.93
C ILE A 245 2.50 18.73 0.63
N TYR A 246 2.95 18.72 -0.64
CA TYR A 246 4.19 18.05 -0.99
C TYR A 246 5.41 18.76 -0.40
N LYS A 247 5.55 20.07 -0.64
CA LYS A 247 6.72 20.85 -0.22
C LYS A 247 6.90 20.87 1.29
N ASP A 248 5.84 21.12 2.04
CA ASP A 248 5.89 21.21 3.50
C ASP A 248 6.31 19.87 4.11
N THR A 249 5.81 18.76 3.54
CA THR A 249 6.17 17.41 3.98
C THR A 249 7.59 17.03 3.56
N TYR A 250 8.02 17.41 2.34
CA TYR A 250 9.39 17.25 1.88
C TYR A 250 10.37 18.02 2.78
N ASP A 251 10.09 19.29 3.06
CA ASP A 251 10.89 20.18 3.90
C ASP A 251 10.94 19.72 5.36
N TYR A 252 9.91 19.01 5.83
CA TYR A 252 9.94 18.31 7.10
C TYR A 252 10.95 17.17 7.08
N PHE A 253 10.87 16.27 6.11
CA PHE A 253 11.74 15.09 6.05
C PHE A 253 13.20 15.42 5.74
N ILE A 254 13.48 16.41 4.91
CA ILE A 254 14.86 16.76 4.53
C ILE A 254 15.69 17.27 5.72
N LYS A 255 15.02 17.75 6.78
CA LYS A 255 15.65 18.21 8.03
C LYS A 255 15.98 17.06 8.98
N LEU A 256 15.37 15.89 8.81
CA LEU A 256 15.68 14.72 9.63
C LEU A 256 17.03 14.16 9.25
N GLU A 257 17.71 13.50 10.19
CA GLU A 257 19.00 12.88 9.90
C GLU A 257 18.90 11.79 8.83
N LYS A 258 19.84 11.82 7.88
CA LYS A 258 19.93 10.80 6.84
C LYS A 258 20.53 9.52 7.42
N ARG A 259 19.83 8.41 7.25
CA ARG A 259 20.35 7.09 7.60
C ARG A 259 21.48 6.72 6.64
N LEU A 260 22.56 6.22 7.21
CA LEU A 260 23.63 5.59 6.46
C LEU A 260 23.08 4.32 5.76
N PRO A 261 23.65 3.91 4.61
CA PRO A 261 23.15 2.76 3.87
C PRO A 261 23.00 1.50 4.73
N ALA A 262 23.94 1.22 5.64
CA ALA A 262 23.83 0.06 6.53
C ALA A 262 22.67 0.16 7.53
N VAL A 263 22.35 1.37 8.00
CA VAL A 263 21.23 1.65 8.92
C VAL A 263 19.89 1.55 8.17
N LEU A 264 19.88 1.97 6.91
CA LEU A 264 18.71 1.82 6.03
C LEU A 264 18.38 0.36 5.78
N ASP A 265 19.39 -0.49 5.53
CA ASP A 265 19.20 -1.93 5.37
C ASP A 265 18.57 -2.58 6.60
N VAL A 266 18.99 -2.19 7.81
CA VAL A 266 18.39 -2.70 9.05
C VAL A 266 16.94 -2.28 9.19
N THR A 267 16.66 -1.00 8.97
CA THR A 267 15.33 -0.42 9.24
C THR A 267 14.31 -0.78 8.17
N LYS A 268 14.66 -0.73 6.89
CA LYS A 268 13.75 -0.95 5.76
C LYS A 268 13.78 -2.37 5.22
N ASN A 269 14.97 -2.97 5.11
CA ASN A 269 15.15 -4.29 4.49
C ASN A 269 15.27 -5.43 5.51
N ARG A 270 15.23 -5.12 6.81
CA ARG A 270 15.46 -6.07 7.90
C ARG A 270 16.74 -6.86 7.74
N TYR A 271 17.79 -6.22 7.22
CA TYR A 271 19.05 -6.85 6.88
C TYR A 271 20.21 -6.24 7.66
N ILE A 272 21.03 -7.10 8.27
CA ILE A 272 22.18 -6.72 9.10
C ILE A 272 23.47 -7.23 8.42
N ASP A 273 24.26 -6.31 7.86
CA ASP A 273 25.62 -6.62 7.42
C ASP A 273 26.57 -6.53 8.62
N LYS A 274 27.00 -7.69 9.15
CA LYS A 274 27.90 -7.77 10.31
C LYS A 274 29.23 -7.06 10.08
N ARG A 275 29.63 -6.84 8.83
CA ARG A 275 30.88 -6.13 8.48
C ARG A 275 30.75 -4.61 8.60
N LYS A 276 29.53 -4.09 8.79
CA LYS A 276 29.22 -2.65 8.88
C LYS A 276 28.63 -2.26 10.23
N THR A 277 28.85 -3.06 11.27
CA THR A 277 28.22 -2.84 12.58
C THR A 277 28.66 -1.54 13.23
N ASP A 278 29.91 -1.10 13.00
CA ASP A 278 30.36 0.20 13.51
C ASP A 278 29.61 1.37 12.84
N GLU A 279 29.31 1.27 11.55
CA GLU A 279 28.48 2.22 10.81
C GLU A 279 27.06 2.23 11.38
N ILE A 280 26.48 1.05 11.62
CA ILE A 280 25.13 0.91 12.19
C ILE A 280 25.08 1.48 13.61
N ILE A 281 26.07 1.17 14.44
CA ILE A 281 26.15 1.64 15.83
C ILE A 281 26.28 3.16 15.91
N SER A 282 26.90 3.80 14.90
CA SER A 282 27.05 5.25 14.87
C SER A 282 25.73 6.03 14.79
N GLN A 283 24.61 5.37 14.43
CA GLN A 283 23.28 5.97 14.37
C GLN A 283 22.22 5.17 15.15
N THR A 284 22.58 4.60 16.31
CA THR A 284 21.64 3.83 17.15
C THR A 284 20.44 4.64 17.63
N HIS A 285 20.55 5.96 17.75
CA HIS A 285 19.44 6.85 18.09
C HIS A 285 18.34 6.91 17.02
N LEU A 286 18.59 6.40 15.81
CA LEU A 286 17.61 6.26 14.72
C LEU A 286 16.96 4.86 14.69
N LEU A 287 17.30 3.98 15.62
CA LEU A 287 16.86 2.58 15.67
C LEU A 287 15.92 2.34 16.85
N ARG A 288 14.99 1.40 16.66
CA ARG A 288 14.15 0.87 17.74
C ARG A 288 14.95 -0.12 18.58
N ASN A 289 14.57 -0.31 19.84
CA ASN A 289 15.23 -1.27 20.74
C ASN A 289 15.35 -2.67 20.13
N ILE A 290 14.33 -3.13 19.41
CA ILE A 290 14.33 -4.43 18.75
C ILE A 290 15.37 -4.56 17.63
N GLU A 291 15.62 -3.47 16.91
CA GLU A 291 16.66 -3.43 15.89
C GLU A 291 18.04 -3.48 16.56
N ILE A 292 18.23 -2.72 17.66
CA ILE A 292 19.48 -2.74 18.43
C ILE A 292 19.75 -4.14 19.01
N GLN A 293 18.74 -4.80 19.60
CA GLN A 293 18.85 -6.17 20.11
C GLN A 293 19.28 -7.12 18.98
N ALA A 294 18.65 -7.04 17.81
CA ALA A 294 19.00 -7.87 16.66
C ALA A 294 20.42 -7.61 16.15
N ILE A 295 20.85 -6.34 16.05
CA ILE A 295 22.22 -5.99 15.65
C ILE A 295 23.23 -6.59 16.63
N VAL A 296 23.01 -6.43 17.93
CA VAL A 296 23.91 -6.96 18.95
C VAL A 296 23.99 -8.49 18.89
N ILE A 297 22.85 -9.18 18.73
CA ILE A 297 22.82 -10.64 18.54
C ILE A 297 23.62 -11.04 17.30
N ALA A 298 23.45 -10.33 16.18
CA ALA A 298 24.15 -10.62 14.93
C ALA A 298 25.67 -10.46 15.05
N MET A 299 26.13 -9.46 15.82
CA MET A 299 27.55 -9.17 16.06
C MET A 299 28.27 -10.24 16.87
N MET A 300 27.55 -11.01 17.69
CA MET A 300 28.20 -11.92 18.63
C MET A 300 28.69 -13.22 17.97
N SER A 301 28.20 -13.58 16.78
CA SER A 301 28.67 -14.79 16.08
C SER A 301 28.43 -14.78 14.58
N GLU A 302 29.43 -15.25 13.83
CA GLU A 302 29.33 -15.50 12.39
C GLU A 302 28.34 -16.61 12.03
N LYS A 303 28.03 -17.51 12.97
CA LYS A 303 27.10 -18.63 12.77
C LYS A 303 25.65 -18.17 12.54
N VAL A 304 25.27 -17.01 13.09
CA VAL A 304 23.89 -16.50 13.09
C VAL A 304 23.46 -16.04 11.70
N THR A 305 22.40 -16.62 11.17
CA THR A 305 21.85 -16.33 9.83
C THR A 305 20.58 -15.49 9.91
N ARG A 306 19.78 -15.70 10.96
CA ARG A 306 18.49 -15.04 11.16
C ARG A 306 18.18 -14.85 12.63
N ILE A 307 17.48 -13.77 12.94
CA ILE A 307 17.07 -13.40 14.29
C ILE A 307 15.58 -13.09 14.24
N MET A 308 14.78 -13.77 15.06
CA MET A 308 13.32 -13.67 15.04
C MET A 308 12.83 -13.37 16.45
N LEU A 309 11.96 -12.36 16.60
CA LEU A 309 11.30 -12.13 17.89
C LEU A 309 10.41 -13.34 18.21
N SER A 310 10.60 -13.95 19.37
CA SER A 310 9.92 -15.21 19.72
C SER A 310 8.40 -15.07 19.82
N ASP A 311 7.91 -13.94 20.33
CA ASP A 311 6.47 -13.68 20.48
C ASP A 311 5.82 -13.18 19.17
N PHE A 312 6.63 -12.70 18.22
CA PHE A 312 6.14 -12.18 16.93
C PHE A 312 7.17 -12.43 15.83
N THR A 313 7.25 -13.68 15.35
CA THR A 313 8.30 -14.14 14.42
C THR A 313 8.29 -13.47 13.04
N ILE A 314 7.23 -12.74 12.70
CA ILE A 314 7.20 -11.87 11.51
C ILE A 314 8.22 -10.73 11.65
N GLU A 315 8.45 -10.24 12.87
CA GLU A 315 9.57 -9.34 13.16
C GLU A 315 10.87 -10.16 13.18
N SER A 316 11.47 -10.24 12.00
CA SER A 316 12.66 -11.04 11.73
C SER A 316 13.70 -10.25 10.97
N PHE A 317 14.97 -10.56 11.25
CA PHE A 317 16.14 -9.93 10.65
C PHE A 317 17.03 -10.99 10.03
N PHE A 318 17.57 -10.68 8.85
CA PHE A 318 18.53 -11.51 8.13
C PHE A 318 19.93 -10.94 8.31
N THR A 319 20.94 -11.80 8.28
CA THR A 319 22.33 -11.36 8.29
C THR A 319 23.01 -11.64 6.94
N ASN A 320 24.21 -11.10 6.76
CA ASN A 320 25.08 -11.44 5.63
C ASN A 320 25.62 -12.89 5.67
N THR A 321 25.33 -13.67 6.73
CA THR A 321 25.55 -15.12 6.74
C THR A 321 24.35 -15.81 6.10
N LYS A 322 24.55 -16.40 4.92
CA LYS A 322 23.48 -17.12 4.21
C LYS A 322 23.06 -18.37 4.97
N SER A 323 21.76 -18.53 5.18
CA SER A 323 21.17 -19.76 5.74
C SER A 323 21.37 -20.95 4.82
N VAL A 324 21.64 -22.12 5.40
CA VAL A 324 21.62 -23.41 4.69
C VAL A 324 20.20 -23.97 4.48
N ARG A 325 19.18 -23.31 5.05
CA ARG A 325 17.77 -23.67 4.82
C ARG A 325 17.27 -23.02 3.52
N GLU A 326 16.46 -23.78 2.78
CA GLU A 326 15.71 -23.25 1.63
C GLU A 326 14.43 -22.50 2.05
N GLY A 327 13.90 -22.81 3.23
CA GLY A 327 12.66 -22.22 3.76
C GLY A 327 12.86 -20.83 4.39
N LEU A 328 11.93 -19.91 4.09
CA LEU A 328 11.91 -18.55 4.66
C LEU A 328 11.12 -18.45 5.97
N GLY A 329 10.53 -19.51 6.50
CA GLY A 329 9.69 -19.44 7.70
C GLY A 329 9.89 -20.58 8.68
N LEU A 330 9.31 -20.40 9.86
CA LEU A 330 9.03 -21.46 10.83
C LEU A 330 7.62 -21.98 10.57
N SER A 331 7.43 -23.31 10.50
CA SER A 331 6.07 -23.85 10.47
C SER A 331 5.40 -23.63 11.83
N SER A 332 4.07 -23.53 11.84
CA SER A 332 3.31 -23.33 13.09
C SER A 332 3.56 -24.45 14.11
N GLU A 333 3.76 -25.68 13.65
CA GLU A 333 4.11 -26.82 14.51
C GLU A 333 5.46 -26.62 15.19
N LYS A 334 6.50 -26.23 14.43
CA LYS A 334 7.86 -26.04 14.96
C LYS A 334 7.94 -24.82 15.86
N TYR A 335 7.18 -23.78 15.53
CA TYR A 335 7.00 -22.63 16.41
C TYR A 335 6.41 -23.01 17.76
N LEU A 336 5.34 -23.82 17.77
CA LEU A 336 4.71 -24.30 19.00
C LEU A 336 5.64 -25.23 19.78
N GLU A 337 6.42 -26.08 19.11
CA GLU A 337 7.44 -26.90 19.76
C GLU A 337 8.45 -26.02 20.50
N LEU A 338 9.00 -25.00 19.84
CA LEU A 338 9.97 -24.06 20.44
C LEU A 338 9.37 -23.25 21.60
N GLN A 339 8.12 -22.79 21.46
CA GLN A 339 7.40 -22.04 22.51
C GLN A 339 7.08 -22.89 23.74
N ASN A 340 6.89 -24.21 23.57
CA ASN A 340 6.54 -25.11 24.67
C ASN A 340 7.77 -25.67 25.42
N GLN A 341 9.00 -25.37 24.98
CA GLN A 341 10.20 -25.75 25.71
C GLN A 341 10.51 -24.73 26.82
N ASP A 342 11.28 -25.15 27.84
CA ASP A 342 11.83 -24.23 28.84
C ASP A 342 12.54 -23.04 28.17
N MET A 343 12.60 -21.88 28.82
CA MET A 343 13.08 -20.61 28.22
C MET A 343 14.45 -20.68 27.50
N THR A 344 15.25 -21.72 27.75
CA THR A 344 16.60 -21.89 27.20
C THR A 344 16.66 -23.12 26.29
N VAL A 345 16.52 -22.89 24.99
CA VAL A 345 16.69 -23.89 23.93
C VAL A 345 18.06 -23.68 23.29
N LEU A 346 18.85 -24.74 23.15
CA LEU A 346 20.17 -24.71 22.51
C LEU A 346 20.22 -25.74 21.39
N ASN A 347 20.62 -25.31 20.19
CA ASN A 347 20.85 -26.15 19.02
C ASN A 347 19.65 -27.05 18.65
N PHE A 348 18.43 -26.54 18.77
CA PHE A 348 17.24 -27.27 18.32
C PHE A 348 17.33 -27.47 16.79
N PRO A 349 17.37 -28.71 16.30
CA PRO A 349 17.56 -28.97 14.88
C PRO A 349 16.32 -28.55 14.08
N ILE A 350 16.53 -27.83 12.99
CA ILE A 350 15.48 -27.44 12.04
C ILE A 350 15.98 -27.55 10.60
N ASP A 351 15.40 -28.48 9.85
CA ASP A 351 15.85 -28.86 8.52
C ASP A 351 17.36 -29.18 8.53
N ASN A 352 18.19 -28.37 7.85
CA ASN A 352 19.66 -28.50 7.81
C ASN A 352 20.39 -27.47 8.71
N ALA A 353 19.68 -26.74 9.55
CA ALA A 353 20.22 -25.72 10.45
C ALA A 353 19.76 -25.94 11.89
N PHE A 354 20.03 -24.97 12.76
CA PHE A 354 19.71 -25.04 14.17
C PHE A 354 19.06 -23.74 14.65
N ILE A 355 18.25 -23.84 15.70
CA ILE A 355 17.67 -22.71 16.42
C ILE A 355 18.07 -22.76 17.89
N SER A 356 18.48 -21.62 18.43
CA SER A 356 18.65 -21.42 19.88
C SER A 356 17.80 -20.24 20.36
N THR A 357 17.51 -20.17 21.66
CA THR A 357 16.82 -19.03 22.27
C THR A 357 17.79 -18.13 23.04
N ILE A 358 17.60 -16.81 22.89
CA ILE A 358 18.35 -15.82 23.66
C ILE A 358 17.42 -14.72 24.16
N ASN A 359 17.64 -14.26 25.39
CA ASN A 359 17.02 -13.05 25.92
C ASN A 359 18.01 -11.89 25.92
N VAL A 360 17.65 -10.78 25.28
CA VAL A 360 18.43 -9.53 25.25
C VAL A 360 17.48 -8.37 25.53
N GLY A 361 17.78 -7.53 26.52
CA GLY A 361 16.97 -6.35 26.82
C GLY A 361 15.54 -6.63 27.30
N GLY A 362 15.27 -7.85 27.80
CA GLY A 362 13.93 -8.28 28.23
C GLY A 362 13.17 -9.07 27.18
N ASP A 363 13.52 -8.94 25.90
CA ASP A 363 12.87 -9.66 24.80
C ASP A 363 13.55 -10.99 24.49
N ASN A 364 12.73 -11.99 24.16
CA ASN A 364 13.18 -13.32 23.77
C ASN A 364 13.24 -13.45 22.26
N PHE A 365 14.34 -14.01 21.74
CA PHE A 365 14.58 -14.22 20.33
C PHE A 365 14.87 -15.68 20.02
N PHE A 366 14.38 -16.15 18.87
CA PHE A 366 14.90 -17.32 18.20
C PHE A 366 16.03 -16.89 17.27
N ILE A 367 17.19 -17.52 17.40
CA ILE A 367 18.33 -17.29 16.50
C ILE A 367 18.51 -18.54 15.64
N GLU A 368 18.46 -18.37 14.33
CA GLU A 368 18.83 -19.40 13.37
C GLU A 368 20.34 -19.34 13.12
N HIS A 369 20.98 -20.50 13.07
CA HIS A 369 22.42 -20.61 12.83
C HIS A 369 22.78 -21.90 12.10
N ASN A 370 23.85 -21.84 11.29
CA ASN A 370 24.24 -22.93 10.39
C ASN A 370 25.06 -24.05 11.08
N GLN A 371 25.56 -23.81 12.28
CA GLN A 371 26.46 -24.71 13.00
C GLN A 371 26.12 -24.68 14.48
N GLU A 372 26.14 -25.84 15.13
CA GLU A 372 25.91 -25.95 16.56
C GLU A 372 26.83 -25.01 17.37
N PHE A 373 26.27 -24.42 18.43
CA PHE A 373 27.05 -23.75 19.47
C PHE A 373 27.47 -24.74 20.54
N ASP A 374 28.72 -24.67 20.97
CA ASP A 374 29.10 -25.34 22.21
C ASP A 374 28.45 -24.63 23.40
N PHE A 375 28.21 -25.36 24.50
CA PHE A 375 27.52 -24.77 25.66
C PHE A 375 28.25 -23.52 26.21
N GLU A 376 29.57 -23.60 26.39
CA GLU A 376 30.38 -22.49 26.89
C GLU A 376 30.40 -21.31 25.89
N GLU A 377 30.52 -21.59 24.60
CA GLU A 377 30.43 -20.61 23.52
C GLU A 377 29.07 -19.88 23.56
N PHE A 378 27.98 -20.62 23.77
CA PHE A 378 26.64 -20.04 23.82
C PHE A 378 26.40 -19.20 25.09
N GLU A 379 26.90 -19.63 26.25
CA GLU A 379 26.82 -18.81 27.47
C GLU A 379 27.61 -17.51 27.33
N GLU A 380 28.79 -17.55 26.72
CA GLU A 380 29.58 -16.37 26.42
C GLU A 380 28.86 -15.45 25.43
N PHE A 381 28.30 -16.01 24.35
CA PHE A 381 27.49 -15.31 23.36
C PHE A 381 26.33 -14.55 24.03
N LYS A 382 25.55 -15.21 24.89
CA LYS A 382 24.43 -14.59 25.62
C LYS A 382 24.89 -13.46 26.52
N THR A 383 25.99 -13.68 27.25
CA THR A 383 26.53 -12.69 28.20
C THR A 383 27.02 -11.45 27.48
N LYS A 384 27.81 -11.62 26.40
CA LYS A 384 28.30 -10.52 25.58
C LYS A 384 27.17 -9.74 24.92
N ALA A 385 26.17 -10.43 24.37
CA ALA A 385 25.01 -9.76 23.77
C ALA A 385 24.27 -8.88 24.79
N ARG A 386 23.98 -9.39 25.99
CA ARG A 386 23.30 -8.62 27.04
C ARG A 386 24.10 -7.41 27.49
N ASN A 387 25.39 -7.60 27.74
CA ASN A 387 26.27 -6.50 28.16
C ASN A 387 26.36 -5.42 27.08
N ARG A 388 26.56 -5.82 25.83
CA ARG A 388 26.69 -4.88 24.71
C ARG A 388 25.39 -4.10 24.45
N PHE A 389 24.24 -4.76 24.56
CA PHE A 389 22.96 -4.07 24.46
C PHE A 389 22.82 -3.01 25.55
N ASN A 390 23.10 -3.37 26.81
CA ASN A 390 23.03 -2.45 27.93
C ASN A 390 23.99 -1.26 27.77
N GLU A 391 25.21 -1.48 27.26
CA GLU A 391 26.16 -0.41 26.95
C GLU A 391 25.61 0.59 25.92
N ILE A 392 24.93 0.10 24.89
CA ILE A 392 24.41 0.95 23.79
C ILE A 392 23.20 1.76 24.26
N VAL A 393 22.28 1.17 25.02
CA VAL A 393 21.03 1.86 25.42
C VAL A 393 21.16 2.76 26.64
N THR A 394 22.31 2.74 27.33
CA THR A 394 22.60 3.61 28.47
C THR A 394 23.48 4.81 28.13
N GLN A 395 24.02 4.87 26.91
CA GLN A 395 24.69 6.02 26.32
C GLN A 395 23.66 6.96 25.68
#